data_AF-A0A8S9GY07-F1
#
_entry.id   AF-A0A8S9GY07-F1
#
_cell.length_a   1.000
_cell.length_b   1.000
_cell.length_c   1.000
_cell.angle_alpha   90.00
_cell.angle_beta   90.00
_cell.angle_gamma   90.00
#
_symmetry.space_group_name_H-M   'P 1'
#
loop_
_entity.id
_entity.type
_entity.pdbx_description
1 polymer ?
#
loop_
_entity_poly.entity_id
_entity_poly.type
_entity_poly.pdbx_seq_one_letter_code
_entity_poly.pdbx_strand_id
1 'polypeptide(L)'
;MIVSFATDGYRCMNSLDRIRWFQQIPHRIDSFPANQREAIHFETANGRIFGTRARFDEESLRILELSLVATNLKSFSDLRSRLRDFMRSESSVIFSELAGESVVAKLSVLEFFARAFALIGDTESCLAIKYEALTLREIKSTSCLWLRVSHSEWTSFAVQSMEHGFPSIARMASENALLGLKRDSLIEPTSEEYSETLDAAESVRRLRDSAASLTSSHSVQAQGAEYLRSKELRILSRQTRPMKNLDSTGSNLFREGINKRNERMLQHLRSTQMIRDLEPHSRCI
;
A
#
# COMPACT_ATOMS: atom_id res chain seq x y z
N MET A 1 -12.55 0.54 16.80
CA MET A 1 -13.65 0.04 15.95
C MET A 1 -13.55 0.85 14.66
N ILE A 2 -13.06 0.25 13.56
CA ILE A 2 -12.93 0.71 12.15
C ILE A 2 -11.69 -0.01 11.59
N VAL A 3 -11.73 -1.34 11.47
CA VAL A 3 -10.86 -2.11 10.56
C VAL A 3 -11.57 -3.44 10.26
N SER A 4 -12.79 -3.37 9.70
CA SER A 4 -13.49 -4.59 9.25
C SER A 4 -14.41 -4.38 8.03
N PHE A 5 -14.35 -3.22 7.37
CA PHE A 5 -15.19 -2.92 6.19
C PHE A 5 -14.41 -2.81 4.87
N ALA A 6 -13.10 -3.09 4.85
CA ALA A 6 -12.25 -2.78 3.70
C ALA A 6 -12.31 -3.81 2.55
N THR A 7 -12.97 -4.96 2.71
CA THR A 7 -12.99 -6.01 1.68
C THR A 7 -14.13 -5.86 0.68
N ASP A 8 -15.25 -5.22 1.03
CA ASP A 8 -16.38 -5.01 0.11
C ASP A 8 -16.35 -3.66 -0.63
N GLY A 9 -15.73 -2.63 -0.06
CA GLY A 9 -15.66 -1.30 -0.69
C GLY A 9 -14.74 -1.22 -1.92
N TYR A 10 -13.73 -2.09 -2.01
CA TYR A 10 -12.72 -2.07 -3.07
C TYR A 10 -13.28 -2.44 -4.46
N ARG A 11 -14.39 -3.20 -4.48
CA ARG A 11 -15.02 -3.70 -5.72
C ARG A 11 -15.97 -2.67 -6.35
N CYS A 12 -16.46 -1.70 -5.57
CA CYS A 12 -17.39 -0.67 -6.02
C CYS A 12 -16.72 0.66 -6.41
N MET A 13 -15.39 0.77 -6.22
CA MET A 13 -14.63 1.97 -6.57
C MET A 13 -14.19 1.94 -8.05
N ASN A 14 -14.47 3.02 -8.75
CA ASN A 14 -13.96 3.36 -10.07
C ASN A 14 -12.41 3.35 -10.05
N SER A 15 -11.75 2.99 -11.16
CA SER A 15 -10.28 2.78 -11.24
C SER A 15 -9.46 3.94 -10.66
N LEU A 16 -9.95 5.17 -10.75
CA LEU A 16 -9.31 6.36 -10.18
C LEU A 16 -9.38 6.45 -8.65
N ASP A 17 -10.44 5.95 -8.04
CA ASP A 17 -10.60 5.92 -6.58
C ASP A 17 -9.75 4.81 -5.94
N ARG A 18 -9.38 3.76 -6.71
CA ARG A 18 -8.39 2.75 -6.29
C ARG A 18 -6.96 3.30 -6.28
N ILE A 19 -6.61 4.11 -7.28
CA ILE A 19 -5.33 4.85 -7.30
C ILE A 19 -5.28 5.84 -6.12
N ARG A 20 -6.39 6.52 -5.82
CA ARG A 20 -6.49 7.45 -4.68
C ARG A 20 -6.44 6.74 -3.32
N TRP A 21 -6.98 5.53 -3.21
CA TRP A 21 -6.85 4.67 -2.01
C TRP A 21 -5.41 4.20 -1.77
N PHE A 22 -4.68 3.87 -2.84
CA PHE A 22 -3.24 3.56 -2.77
C PHE A 22 -2.41 4.75 -2.25
N GLN A 23 -2.85 5.99 -2.47
CA GLN A 23 -2.22 7.21 -1.96
C GLN A 23 -2.63 7.56 -0.51
N GLN A 24 -3.50 6.77 0.13
CA GLN A 24 -4.05 7.04 1.47
C GLN A 24 -3.38 6.24 2.60
N ILE A 25 -2.19 5.67 2.36
CA ILE A 25 -1.29 5.26 3.44
C ILE A 25 -0.77 6.55 4.12
N PRO A 26 -1.01 6.77 5.42
CA PRO A 26 -0.77 8.06 6.03
C PRO A 26 0.72 8.30 6.25
N HIS A 27 1.28 9.28 5.53
CA HIS A 27 2.34 10.11 6.10
C HIS A 27 1.77 11.50 6.38
N ARG A 28 1.52 11.74 7.66
CA ARG A 28 1.31 13.05 8.26
C ARG A 28 2.29 14.05 7.66
N ILE A 29 1.79 15.05 6.95
CA ILE A 29 2.48 16.33 6.75
C ILE A 29 1.49 17.41 7.13
N ASP A 30 1.38 17.64 8.44
CA ASP A 30 0.92 18.93 8.91
C ASP A 30 2.13 19.87 8.97
N SER A 31 1.97 21.02 8.32
CA SER A 31 2.74 22.27 8.47
C SER A 31 4.21 22.28 8.04
N PHE A 32 4.48 22.83 6.85
CA PHE A 32 5.69 23.65 6.60
C PHE A 32 5.32 24.94 5.85
N PRO A 33 5.99 26.07 6.16
CA PRO A 33 5.55 27.42 5.79
C PRO A 33 5.90 27.77 4.34
N ALA A 34 5.16 28.74 3.80
CA ALA A 34 5.16 29.17 2.39
C ALA A 34 6.47 29.78 1.85
N ASN A 35 7.61 29.66 2.54
CA ASN A 35 8.87 30.35 2.20
C ASN A 35 10.03 29.43 1.74
N GLN A 36 9.77 28.18 1.36
CA GLN A 36 10.78 27.29 0.73
C GLN A 36 10.36 26.79 -0.66
N ARG A 37 9.61 27.60 -1.41
CA ARG A 37 9.36 27.37 -2.85
C ARG A 37 10.54 27.77 -3.74
N GLU A 38 11.62 28.31 -3.18
CA GLU A 38 12.81 28.78 -3.88
C GLU A 38 14.02 27.86 -3.62
N ALA A 39 13.94 26.59 -4.03
CA ALA A 39 15.12 25.72 -4.11
C ALA A 39 14.94 24.54 -5.07
N ILE A 40 14.20 24.71 -6.17
CA ILE A 40 14.19 23.77 -7.30
C ILE A 40 14.28 24.57 -8.61
N HIS A 41 15.37 25.32 -8.78
CA HIS A 41 15.78 25.77 -10.13
C HIS A 41 16.34 24.56 -10.88
N PHE A 42 15.45 23.73 -11.43
CA PHE A 42 15.72 23.02 -12.68
C PHE A 42 15.26 23.96 -13.80
N GLU A 43 16.04 25.02 -13.99
CA GLU A 43 15.83 25.99 -15.05
C GLU A 43 16.66 25.55 -16.25
N THR A 44 16.05 24.74 -17.11
CA THR A 44 16.53 24.54 -18.48
C THR A 44 15.46 25.11 -19.41
N ALA A 45 15.54 26.41 -19.69
CA ALA A 45 15.02 27.19 -20.83
C ALA A 45 13.65 26.89 -21.49
N ASN A 46 12.83 25.96 -21.00
CA ASN A 46 11.53 25.57 -21.56
C ASN A 46 10.60 25.12 -20.43
N GLY A 47 10.32 26.05 -19.51
CA GLY A 47 9.36 25.86 -18.43
C GLY A 47 8.04 25.29 -18.94
N ARG A 48 7.56 24.23 -18.27
CA ARG A 48 6.50 23.26 -18.62
C ARG A 48 7.05 22.04 -19.37
N ILE A 49 7.53 21.02 -18.64
CA ILE A 49 7.85 19.70 -19.23
C ILE A 49 6.64 18.76 -19.29
N PHE A 50 5.60 18.94 -18.45
CA PHE A 50 4.48 17.98 -18.37
C PHE A 50 3.06 18.57 -18.51
N GLY A 51 2.93 19.86 -18.82
CA GLY A 51 1.65 20.59 -18.74
C GLY A 51 0.72 20.55 -19.96
N THR A 52 0.91 19.67 -20.94
CA THR A 52 0.00 19.52 -22.10
C THR A 52 0.05 18.10 -22.62
N ARG A 53 -1.12 17.49 -22.90
CA ARG A 53 -1.44 16.10 -23.35
C ARG A 53 -0.54 15.41 -24.40
N ALA A 54 0.52 16.04 -24.89
CA ALA A 54 1.35 15.60 -26.02
C ALA A 54 2.76 15.10 -25.63
N ARG A 55 3.00 14.61 -24.41
CA ARG A 55 4.38 14.36 -23.91
C ARG A 55 4.65 13.03 -23.20
N PHE A 56 3.77 12.06 -23.35
CA PHE A 56 4.03 10.71 -22.85
C PHE A 56 4.58 9.84 -23.98
N ASP A 57 5.79 10.19 -24.44
CA ASP A 57 6.49 9.53 -25.53
C ASP A 57 7.86 8.99 -25.10
N GLU A 58 8.50 8.23 -26.00
CA GLU A 58 9.81 7.65 -25.73
C GLU A 58 10.91 8.69 -25.60
N GLU A 59 10.77 9.85 -26.25
CA GLU A 59 11.75 10.91 -26.13
C GLU A 59 11.76 11.48 -24.72
N SER A 60 10.59 11.65 -24.12
CA SER A 60 10.46 12.09 -22.72
C SER A 60 11.06 11.07 -21.73
N LEU A 61 10.92 9.77 -22.01
CA LEU A 61 11.58 8.72 -21.21
C LEU A 61 13.11 8.74 -21.37
N ARG A 62 13.63 8.98 -22.58
CA ARG A 62 15.07 9.14 -22.81
C ARG A 62 15.64 10.36 -22.11
N ILE A 63 14.94 11.49 -22.15
CA ILE A 63 15.36 12.70 -21.43
C ILE A 63 15.45 12.42 -19.93
N LEU A 64 14.47 11.69 -19.38
CA LEU A 64 14.48 11.25 -17.99
C LEU A 64 15.67 10.35 -17.68
N GLU A 65 15.93 9.36 -18.52
CA GLU A 65 17.08 8.44 -18.38
C GLU A 65 18.42 9.18 -18.44
N LEU A 66 18.61 10.04 -19.44
CA LEU A 66 19.82 10.86 -19.57
C LEU A 66 20.02 11.79 -18.37
N SER A 67 18.93 12.37 -17.85
CA SER A 67 18.98 13.22 -16.65
C SER A 67 19.42 12.43 -15.41
N LEU A 68 18.97 11.18 -15.27
CA LEU A 68 19.40 10.30 -14.20
C LEU A 68 20.88 9.92 -14.35
N VAL A 69 21.33 9.59 -15.57
CA VAL A 69 22.73 9.22 -15.85
C VAL A 69 23.70 10.40 -15.66
N ALA A 70 23.27 11.62 -16.01
CA ALA A 70 24.12 12.83 -15.94
C ALA A 70 24.33 13.36 -14.51
N THR A 71 23.68 12.80 -13.49
CA THR A 71 23.76 13.34 -12.13
C THR A 71 24.82 12.65 -11.27
N ASN A 72 25.58 13.47 -10.53
CA ASN A 72 26.62 13.02 -9.62
C ASN A 72 26.05 12.12 -8.50
N LEU A 73 26.79 11.07 -8.12
CA LEU A 73 26.38 10.06 -7.13
C LEU A 73 25.90 10.64 -5.78
N LYS A 74 26.44 11.79 -5.34
CA LYS A 74 26.06 12.44 -4.07
C LYS A 74 24.68 13.13 -4.13
N SER A 75 24.29 13.65 -5.29
CA SER A 75 22.98 14.30 -5.51
C SER A 75 21.96 13.34 -6.11
N PHE A 76 22.39 12.16 -6.54
CA PHE A 76 21.55 11.18 -7.25
C PHE A 76 20.39 10.67 -6.40
N SER A 77 20.62 10.38 -5.11
CA SER A 77 19.55 9.92 -4.20
C SER A 77 18.50 11.00 -3.93
N ASP A 78 18.94 12.25 -3.74
CA ASP A 78 18.06 13.41 -3.51
C ASP A 78 17.27 13.79 -4.77
N LEU A 79 17.91 13.69 -5.94
CA LEU A 79 17.20 13.87 -7.21
C LEU A 79 16.14 12.77 -7.39
N ARG A 80 16.46 11.51 -7.11
CA ARG A 80 15.50 10.40 -7.23
C ARG A 80 14.33 10.52 -6.28
N SER A 81 14.53 10.97 -5.03
CA SER A 81 13.41 11.20 -4.11
C SER A 81 12.52 12.33 -4.60
N ARG A 82 13.09 13.46 -5.00
CA ARG A 82 12.33 14.62 -5.51
C ARG A 82 11.56 14.31 -6.78
N LEU A 83 12.21 13.60 -7.71
CA LEU A 83 11.60 13.16 -8.96
C LEU A 83 10.49 12.13 -8.72
N ARG A 84 10.68 11.22 -7.75
CA ARG A 84 9.65 10.29 -7.32
C ARG A 84 8.43 11.03 -6.78
N ASP A 85 8.62 12.00 -5.89
CA ASP A 85 7.52 12.77 -5.31
C ASP A 85 6.79 13.58 -6.38
N PHE A 86 7.53 14.23 -7.28
CA PHE A 86 6.98 14.94 -8.43
C PHE A 86 6.17 14.02 -9.35
N MET A 87 6.69 12.86 -9.73
CA MET A 87 5.98 11.91 -10.59
C MET A 87 4.72 11.36 -9.90
N ARG A 88 4.78 11.12 -8.58
CA ARG A 88 3.60 10.70 -7.80
C ARG A 88 2.53 11.78 -7.74
N SER A 89 2.89 13.06 -7.60
CA SER A 89 1.93 14.16 -7.62
C SER A 89 1.31 14.37 -9.01
N GLU A 90 2.14 14.42 -10.05
CA GLU A 90 1.67 14.65 -11.42
C GLU A 90 0.78 13.51 -11.92
N SER A 91 1.20 12.26 -11.67
CA SER A 91 0.40 11.09 -12.06
C SER A 91 -0.99 11.10 -11.44
N SER A 92 -1.14 11.52 -10.18
CA SER A 92 -2.45 11.67 -9.53
C SER A 92 -3.37 12.64 -10.27
N VAL A 93 -2.84 13.80 -10.67
CA VAL A 93 -3.56 14.81 -11.44
C VAL A 93 -3.95 14.26 -12.81
N ILE A 94 -2.99 13.68 -13.53
CA ILE A 94 -3.21 13.16 -14.88
C ILE A 94 -4.23 12.03 -14.89
N PHE A 95 -4.16 11.09 -13.94
CA PHE A 95 -5.16 10.02 -13.87
C PHE A 95 -6.56 10.59 -13.63
N SER A 96 -6.71 11.63 -12.80
CA SER A 96 -8.01 12.27 -12.61
C SER A 96 -8.57 12.89 -13.90
N GLU A 97 -7.72 13.46 -14.74
CA GLU A 97 -8.10 14.06 -16.04
C GLU A 97 -8.38 13.03 -17.13
N LEU A 98 -7.89 11.80 -16.96
CA LEU A 98 -8.05 10.74 -17.94
C LEU A 98 -9.46 10.14 -17.96
N ALA A 99 -10.38 10.51 -17.06
CA ALA A 99 -11.71 9.90 -16.96
C ALA A 99 -12.46 9.80 -18.30
N GLY A 100 -12.42 10.85 -19.12
CA GLY A 100 -13.11 10.94 -20.42
C GLY A 100 -12.36 10.35 -21.63
N GLU A 101 -11.11 9.91 -21.47
CA GLU A 101 -10.27 9.51 -22.60
C GLU A 101 -10.52 8.09 -23.10
N SER A 102 -10.07 7.83 -24.34
CA SER A 102 -10.09 6.49 -24.95
C SER A 102 -9.26 5.48 -24.14
N VAL A 103 -9.60 4.20 -24.26
CA VAL A 103 -8.87 3.12 -23.56
C VAL A 103 -7.41 3.06 -24.00
N VAL A 104 -7.15 3.25 -25.29
CA VAL A 104 -5.78 3.26 -25.84
C VAL A 104 -4.97 4.38 -25.22
N ALA A 105 -5.51 5.61 -25.17
CA ALA A 105 -4.82 6.75 -24.55
C ALA A 105 -4.53 6.51 -23.06
N LYS A 106 -5.48 5.95 -22.32
CA LYS A 106 -5.29 5.58 -20.91
C LYS A 106 -4.16 4.57 -20.72
N LEU A 107 -4.13 3.54 -21.56
CA LEU A 107 -3.09 2.50 -21.49
C LEU A 107 -1.71 3.05 -21.84
N SER A 108 -1.61 3.92 -22.86
CA SER A 108 -0.33 4.57 -23.21
C SER A 108 0.21 5.42 -22.05
N VAL A 109 -0.65 6.16 -21.35
CA VAL A 109 -0.24 6.95 -20.19
C VAL A 109 0.21 6.07 -19.03
N LEU A 110 -0.54 5.00 -18.73
CA LEU A 110 -0.15 4.05 -17.69
C LEU A 110 1.18 3.36 -18.03
N GLU A 111 1.39 2.97 -19.28
CA GLU A 111 2.65 2.36 -19.74
C GLU A 111 3.83 3.33 -19.58
N PHE A 112 3.66 4.59 -19.96
CA PHE A 112 4.67 5.63 -19.75
C PHE A 112 5.04 5.74 -18.27
N PHE A 113 4.05 5.86 -17.38
CA PHE A 113 4.31 6.02 -15.95
C PHE A 113 4.96 4.78 -15.33
N ALA A 114 4.55 3.58 -15.73
CA ALA A 114 5.21 2.34 -15.29
C ALA A 114 6.70 2.36 -15.63
N ARG A 115 7.06 2.73 -16.88
CA ARG A 115 8.46 2.84 -17.32
C ARG A 115 9.20 3.95 -16.59
N ALA A 116 8.59 5.12 -16.42
CA ALA A 116 9.20 6.23 -15.68
C ALA A 116 9.49 5.85 -14.22
N PHE A 117 8.55 5.22 -13.51
CA PHE A 117 8.77 4.74 -12.15
C PHE A 117 9.83 3.64 -12.07
N ALA A 118 9.91 2.76 -13.08
CA ALA A 118 10.99 1.77 -13.17
C ALA A 118 12.37 2.44 -13.29
N LEU A 119 12.51 3.47 -14.14
CA LEU A 119 13.76 4.24 -14.30
C LEU A 119 14.17 4.95 -13.00
N ILE A 120 13.19 5.55 -12.31
CA ILE A 120 13.40 6.22 -11.01
C ILE A 120 13.62 5.20 -9.87
N GLY A 121 13.44 3.90 -10.14
CA GLY A 121 13.44 2.79 -9.18
C GLY A 121 12.48 2.99 -8.03
N ASP A 122 11.29 3.48 -8.35
CA ASP A 122 10.13 3.43 -7.48
C ASP A 122 9.30 2.18 -7.82
N THR A 123 9.78 1.03 -7.35
CA THR A 123 9.22 -0.30 -7.69
C THR A 123 7.76 -0.43 -7.26
N GLU A 124 7.38 0.15 -6.12
CA GLU A 124 6.00 0.12 -5.63
C GLU A 124 5.04 0.80 -6.61
N SER A 125 5.33 2.05 -6.99
CA SER A 125 4.50 2.81 -7.94
C SER A 125 4.51 2.15 -9.33
N CYS A 126 5.67 1.63 -9.78
CA CYS A 126 5.74 0.89 -11.04
C CYS A 126 4.79 -0.31 -11.07
N LEU A 127 4.85 -1.16 -10.03
CA LEU A 127 3.97 -2.33 -9.92
C LEU A 127 2.51 -1.93 -9.77
N ALA A 128 2.20 -0.89 -8.99
CA ALA A 128 0.83 -0.39 -8.86
C ALA A 128 0.25 0.07 -10.20
N ILE A 129 1.02 0.85 -10.99
CA ILE A 129 0.58 1.29 -12.32
C ILE A 129 0.42 0.11 -13.29
N LYS A 130 1.33 -0.86 -13.28
CA LYS A 130 1.20 -2.10 -14.07
C LYS A 130 -0.07 -2.87 -13.70
N TYR A 131 -0.37 -3.01 -12.41
CA TYR A 131 -1.59 -3.65 -11.92
C TYR A 131 -2.86 -2.93 -12.43
N GLU A 132 -2.88 -1.60 -12.39
CA GLU A 132 -4.00 -0.80 -12.89
C GLU A 132 -4.16 -0.91 -14.41
N ALA A 133 -3.07 -0.96 -15.17
CA ALA A 133 -3.10 -1.18 -16.62
C ALA A 133 -3.72 -2.55 -16.98
N LEU A 134 -3.32 -3.61 -16.28
CA LEU A 134 -3.90 -4.95 -16.43
C LEU A 134 -5.39 -4.97 -16.03
N THR A 135 -5.75 -4.28 -14.94
CA THR A 135 -7.14 -4.17 -14.49
C THR A 135 -8.00 -3.42 -15.51
N LEU A 136 -7.51 -2.32 -16.07
CA LEU A 136 -8.21 -1.55 -17.09
C LEU A 136 -8.45 -2.37 -18.37
N ARG A 137 -7.42 -3.10 -18.82
CA ARG A 137 -7.49 -4.07 -19.90
C ARG A 137 -8.58 -5.11 -19.65
N GLU A 138 -8.57 -5.71 -18.46
CA GLU A 138 -9.53 -6.72 -18.05
C GLU A 138 -10.97 -6.20 -18.04
N ILE A 139 -11.21 -5.00 -17.51
CA ILE A 139 -12.56 -4.38 -17.51
C ILE A 139 -13.05 -4.14 -18.95
N LYS A 140 -12.15 -3.73 -19.84
CA LYS A 140 -12.47 -3.40 -21.24
C LYS A 140 -12.47 -4.60 -22.17
N SER A 141 -12.03 -5.77 -21.70
CA SER A 141 -12.04 -7.03 -22.45
C SER A 141 -13.44 -7.43 -22.93
N THR A 142 -14.48 -7.06 -22.17
CA THR A 142 -15.89 -7.28 -22.53
C THR A 142 -16.30 -6.61 -23.83
N SER A 143 -15.70 -5.46 -24.16
CA SER A 143 -15.96 -4.71 -25.40
C SER A 143 -14.90 -4.97 -26.47
N CYS A 144 -13.73 -5.49 -26.10
CA CYS A 144 -12.55 -5.62 -26.97
C CYS A 144 -11.71 -6.83 -26.54
N LEU A 145 -11.87 -7.97 -27.23
CA LEU A 145 -11.21 -9.23 -26.86
C LEU A 145 -9.67 -9.16 -26.87
N TRP A 146 -9.06 -8.31 -27.69
CA TRP A 146 -7.61 -8.12 -27.72
C TRP A 146 -7.03 -7.50 -26.43
N LEU A 147 -7.88 -6.89 -25.59
CA LEU A 147 -7.50 -6.38 -24.28
C LEU A 147 -7.57 -7.44 -23.17
N ARG A 148 -8.06 -8.66 -23.47
CA ARG A 148 -8.15 -9.74 -22.48
C ARG A 148 -6.77 -10.00 -21.88
N VAL A 149 -6.73 -10.12 -20.55
CA VAL A 149 -5.51 -10.48 -19.82
C VAL A 149 -5.60 -11.98 -19.53
N SER A 150 -4.59 -12.73 -19.93
CA SER A 150 -4.58 -14.18 -19.66
C SER A 150 -4.31 -14.46 -18.18
N HIS A 151 -4.73 -15.63 -17.70
CA HIS A 151 -4.37 -16.06 -16.35
C HIS A 151 -2.84 -16.15 -16.19
N SER A 152 -2.10 -16.54 -17.23
CA SER A 152 -0.64 -16.64 -17.23
C SER A 152 0.04 -15.27 -17.08
N GLU A 153 -0.50 -14.22 -17.70
CA GLU A 153 -0.01 -12.85 -17.56
C GLU A 153 -0.19 -12.34 -16.12
N TRP A 154 -1.37 -12.58 -15.51
CA TRP A 154 -1.62 -12.26 -14.11
C TRP A 154 -0.71 -13.05 -13.15
N THR A 155 -0.49 -14.33 -13.41
CA THR A 155 0.40 -15.19 -12.60
C THR A 155 1.83 -14.71 -12.67
N SER A 156 2.34 -14.41 -13.87
CA SER A 156 3.70 -13.87 -14.05
C SER A 156 3.88 -12.55 -13.29
N PHE A 157 2.89 -11.65 -13.40
CA PHE A 157 2.90 -10.39 -12.67
C PHE A 157 2.86 -10.57 -11.15
N ALA A 158 2.08 -11.55 -10.65
CA ALA A 158 2.02 -11.87 -9.23
C ALA A 158 3.37 -12.39 -8.69
N VAL A 159 4.04 -13.27 -9.44
CA VAL A 159 5.37 -13.79 -9.09
C VAL A 159 6.39 -12.65 -9.04
N GLN A 160 6.46 -11.80 -10.07
CA GLN A 160 7.34 -10.63 -10.09
C GLN A 160 7.08 -9.71 -8.88
N SER A 161 5.81 -9.48 -8.55
CA SER A 161 5.44 -8.64 -7.40
C SER A 161 5.90 -9.24 -6.08
N MET A 162 5.87 -10.57 -5.93
CA MET A 162 6.43 -11.26 -4.76
C MET A 162 7.95 -11.14 -4.68
N GLU A 163 8.65 -11.36 -5.79
CA GLU A 163 10.12 -11.25 -5.86
C GLU A 163 10.61 -9.85 -5.51
N HIS A 164 9.83 -8.83 -5.87
CA HIS A 164 10.09 -7.44 -5.51
C HIS A 164 9.67 -7.06 -4.08
N GLY A 165 9.08 -7.98 -3.30
CA GLY A 165 8.72 -7.76 -1.90
C GLY A 165 7.38 -7.02 -1.70
N PHE A 166 6.47 -7.08 -2.68
CA PHE A 166 5.14 -6.45 -2.61
C PHE A 166 4.01 -7.51 -2.54
N PRO A 167 3.87 -8.21 -1.40
CA PRO A 167 2.91 -9.31 -1.25
C PRO A 167 1.44 -8.85 -1.34
N SER A 168 1.13 -7.59 -1.01
CA SER A 168 -0.22 -7.05 -1.16
C SER A 168 -0.66 -6.97 -2.63
N ILE A 169 0.22 -6.48 -3.51
CA ILE A 169 0.01 -6.40 -4.96
C ILE A 169 -0.03 -7.81 -5.55
N ALA A 170 0.90 -8.67 -5.15
CA ALA A 170 0.93 -10.06 -5.58
C ALA A 170 -0.37 -10.82 -5.27
N ARG A 171 -0.90 -10.65 -4.05
CA ARG A 171 -2.18 -11.25 -3.64
C ARG A 171 -3.32 -10.84 -4.57
N MET A 172 -3.45 -9.55 -4.87
CA MET A 172 -4.49 -9.04 -5.76
C MET A 172 -4.32 -9.56 -7.20
N ALA A 173 -3.09 -9.65 -7.69
CA ALA A 173 -2.80 -10.23 -9.00
C ALA A 173 -3.15 -11.73 -9.05
N SER A 174 -2.83 -12.50 -8.00
CA SER A 174 -3.20 -13.91 -7.90
C SER A 174 -4.72 -14.11 -7.84
N GLU A 175 -5.47 -13.21 -7.20
CA GLU A 175 -6.94 -13.24 -7.22
C GLU A 175 -7.48 -13.06 -8.64
N ASN A 176 -6.92 -12.14 -9.42
CA ASN A 176 -7.30 -11.95 -10.82
C ASN A 176 -6.90 -13.15 -11.71
N ALA A 177 -5.73 -13.76 -11.49
CA ALA A 177 -5.32 -14.98 -12.18
C ALA A 177 -6.32 -16.13 -11.97
N LEU A 178 -6.80 -16.33 -10.73
CA LEU A 178 -7.82 -17.35 -10.42
C LEU A 178 -9.16 -17.05 -11.09
N LEU A 179 -9.54 -15.78 -11.23
CA LEU A 179 -10.73 -15.39 -11.98
C LEU A 179 -10.57 -15.70 -13.48
N GLY A 180 -9.37 -15.47 -14.04
CA GLY A 180 -9.03 -15.86 -15.41
C GLY A 180 -9.20 -17.35 -15.64
N LEU A 181 -8.61 -18.18 -14.78
CA LEU A 181 -8.72 -19.65 -14.86
C LEU A 181 -10.16 -20.15 -14.81
N LYS A 182 -11.01 -19.57 -13.94
CA LYS A 182 -12.44 -19.92 -13.86
C LYS A 182 -13.21 -19.59 -15.14
N ARG A 183 -12.82 -18.51 -15.85
CA ARG A 183 -13.42 -18.16 -17.14
C ARG A 183 -12.95 -19.08 -18.25
N ASP A 184 -11.68 -19.47 -18.22
CA ASP A 184 -11.09 -20.37 -19.19
C ASP A 184 -11.69 -21.78 -19.07
N SER A 185 -11.94 -22.27 -17.84
CA SER A 185 -12.59 -23.57 -17.59
C SER A 185 -14.06 -23.67 -18.01
N LEU A 186 -14.71 -22.55 -18.35
CA LEU A 186 -16.10 -22.53 -18.82
C LEU A 186 -16.22 -22.87 -20.31
N ILE A 187 -15.08 -22.89 -21.02
CA ILE A 187 -14.94 -23.34 -22.40
C ILE A 187 -14.63 -24.84 -22.30
N GLU A 188 -15.43 -25.73 -22.91
CA GLU A 188 -15.25 -27.19 -22.82
C GLU A 188 -13.79 -27.58 -23.06
N PRO A 189 -13.02 -27.90 -22.00
CA PRO A 189 -11.61 -28.19 -22.15
C PRO A 189 -11.43 -29.65 -22.51
N THR A 190 -10.39 -29.93 -23.30
CA THR A 190 -9.93 -31.31 -23.48
C THR A 190 -9.41 -31.88 -22.14
N SER A 191 -9.41 -33.21 -21.98
CA SER A 191 -9.05 -33.85 -20.71
C SER A 191 -7.64 -33.49 -20.21
N GLU A 192 -6.70 -33.19 -21.11
CA GLU A 192 -5.32 -32.80 -20.79
C GLU A 192 -5.24 -31.33 -20.35
N GLU A 193 -5.97 -30.45 -21.03
CA GLU A 193 -6.10 -29.03 -20.69
C GLU A 193 -6.79 -28.81 -19.33
N TYR A 194 -7.69 -29.71 -18.94
CA TYR A 194 -8.29 -29.72 -17.61
C TYR A 194 -7.28 -30.04 -16.49
N SER A 195 -6.32 -30.94 -16.73
CA SER A 195 -5.28 -31.28 -15.74
C SER A 195 -4.30 -30.12 -15.55
N GLU A 196 -3.84 -29.51 -16.64
CA GLU A 196 -2.89 -28.39 -16.59
C GLU A 196 -3.52 -27.14 -15.95
N THR A 197 -4.79 -26.85 -16.24
CA THR A 197 -5.51 -25.73 -15.60
C THR A 197 -5.74 -25.94 -14.10
N LEU A 198 -5.90 -27.19 -13.66
CA LEU A 198 -6.03 -27.55 -12.24
C LEU A 198 -4.70 -27.35 -11.49
N ASP A 199 -3.58 -27.77 -12.08
CA ASP A 199 -2.23 -27.55 -11.54
C ASP A 199 -1.86 -26.06 -11.51
N ALA A 200 -2.20 -25.32 -12.57
CA ALA A 200 -2.05 -23.87 -12.61
C ALA A 200 -2.89 -23.20 -11.50
N ALA A 201 -4.15 -23.61 -11.31
CA ALA A 201 -5.00 -23.07 -10.26
C ALA A 201 -4.47 -23.36 -8.84
N GLU A 202 -3.92 -24.55 -8.61
CA GLU A 202 -3.26 -24.91 -7.35
C GLU A 202 -2.05 -24.01 -7.08
N SER A 203 -1.16 -23.84 -8.07
CA SER A 203 0.04 -23.01 -7.94
C SER A 203 -0.30 -21.55 -7.61
N VAL A 204 -1.29 -20.98 -8.31
CA VAL A 204 -1.76 -19.60 -8.08
C VAL A 204 -2.40 -19.46 -6.70
N ARG A 205 -3.12 -20.48 -6.22
CA ARG A 205 -3.72 -20.46 -4.89
C ARG A 205 -2.67 -20.46 -3.79
N ARG A 206 -1.62 -21.29 -3.92
CA ARG A 206 -0.48 -21.29 -3.01
C ARG A 206 0.23 -19.95 -2.98
N LEU A 207 0.42 -19.32 -4.15
CA LEU A 207 1.01 -17.99 -4.27
C LEU A 207 0.17 -16.94 -3.53
N ARG A 208 -1.15 -16.93 -3.76
CA ARG A 208 -2.10 -16.04 -3.08
C ARG A 208 -2.05 -16.23 -1.57
N ASP A 209 -2.07 -17.47 -1.08
CA ASP A 209 -2.11 -17.78 0.35
C ASP A 209 -0.80 -17.38 1.03
N SER A 210 0.34 -17.58 0.35
CA SER A 210 1.65 -17.10 0.79
C SER A 210 1.69 -15.57 0.88
N ALA A 211 1.21 -14.89 -0.16
CA ALA A 211 1.12 -13.43 -0.22
C ALA A 211 0.20 -12.86 0.88
N ALA A 212 -0.92 -13.52 1.15
CA ALA A 212 -1.85 -13.17 2.23
C ALA A 212 -1.23 -13.38 3.62
N SER A 213 -0.49 -14.47 3.82
CA SER A 213 0.25 -14.75 5.05
C SER A 213 1.29 -13.67 5.35
N LEU A 214 2.09 -13.27 4.35
CA LEU A 214 3.06 -12.19 4.51
C LEU A 214 2.38 -10.85 4.79
N THR A 215 1.33 -10.52 4.03
CA THR A 215 0.57 -9.28 4.24
C THR A 215 -0.02 -9.21 5.65
N SER A 216 -0.57 -10.31 6.16
CA SER A 216 -1.14 -10.36 7.51
C SER A 216 -0.10 -10.31 8.62
N SER A 217 1.07 -10.95 8.42
CA SER A 217 2.21 -10.92 9.36
C SER A 217 2.79 -9.51 9.52
N HIS A 218 2.78 -8.70 8.46
CA HIS A 218 3.21 -7.30 8.50
C HIS A 218 2.13 -6.32 8.98
N SER A 219 0.95 -6.82 9.41
CA SER A 219 -0.09 -5.94 9.96
C SER A 219 0.30 -5.40 11.34
N VAL A 220 -0.13 -4.18 11.66
CA VAL A 220 0.11 -3.54 12.97
C VAL A 220 -0.43 -4.40 14.12
N GLN A 221 -1.54 -5.11 13.89
CA GLN A 221 -2.12 -6.02 14.89
C GLN A 221 -1.26 -7.27 15.09
N ALA A 222 -0.77 -7.89 14.02
CA ALA A 222 0.12 -9.05 14.10
C ALA A 222 1.47 -8.67 14.73
N GLN A 223 2.06 -7.55 14.32
CA GLN A 223 3.30 -7.01 14.91
C GLN A 223 3.09 -6.64 16.39
N GLY A 224 1.94 -6.06 16.73
CA GLY A 224 1.57 -5.77 18.11
C GLY A 224 1.45 -7.04 18.96
N ALA A 225 0.82 -8.08 18.44
CA ALA A 225 0.70 -9.37 19.11
C ALA A 225 2.06 -10.08 19.28
N GLU A 226 2.91 -10.04 18.26
CA GLU A 226 4.28 -10.57 18.31
C GLU A 226 5.13 -9.83 19.34
N TYR A 227 5.03 -8.49 19.37
CA TYR A 227 5.70 -7.66 20.36
C TYR A 227 5.25 -8.01 21.78
N LEU A 228 3.95 -8.21 22.00
CA LEU A 228 3.41 -8.62 23.30
C LEU A 228 3.92 -10.00 23.73
N ARG A 229 3.91 -11.00 22.84
CA ARG A 229 4.50 -12.34 23.10
C ARG A 229 5.99 -12.25 23.44
N SER A 230 6.74 -11.47 22.66
CA SER A 230 8.16 -11.23 22.90
C SER A 230 8.41 -10.55 24.25
N LYS A 231 7.54 -9.62 24.64
CA LYS A 231 7.58 -8.95 25.95
C LYS A 231 7.29 -9.94 27.09
N GLU A 232 6.31 -10.83 26.94
CA GLU A 232 6.00 -11.88 27.91
C GLU A 232 7.19 -12.83 28.12
N LEU A 233 7.83 -13.28 27.04
CA LEU A 233 9.05 -14.11 27.11
C LEU A 233 10.21 -13.39 27.81
N ARG A 234 10.37 -12.07 27.59
CA ARG A 234 11.36 -11.25 28.31
C ARG A 234 11.04 -11.12 29.80
N ILE A 235 9.76 -11.10 30.19
CA ILE A 235 9.36 -11.06 31.60
C ILE A 235 9.63 -12.41 32.26
N LEU A 236 9.24 -13.51 31.61
CA LEU A 236 9.46 -14.86 32.10
C LEU A 236 10.96 -15.13 32.32
N SER A 237 11.80 -14.82 31.33
CA SER A 237 13.26 -15.00 31.44
C SER A 237 13.93 -14.12 32.52
N ARG A 238 13.32 -12.99 32.91
CA ARG A 238 13.76 -12.18 34.05
C ARG A 238 13.38 -12.82 35.39
N GLN A 239 12.22 -13.48 35.46
CA GLN A 239 11.77 -14.20 36.66
C GLN A 239 12.58 -15.49 36.91
N THR A 240 13.12 -16.13 35.86
CA THR A 240 13.94 -17.34 36.00
C THR A 240 15.39 -17.05 36.43
N ARG A 241 15.82 -15.79 36.49
CA ARG A 241 17.13 -15.43 37.05
C ARG A 241 17.02 -15.45 38.58
N PRO A 242 17.94 -16.09 39.32
CA PRO A 242 17.95 -16.04 40.77
C PRO A 242 18.06 -14.58 41.20
N MET A 243 16.97 -14.07 41.78
CA MET A 243 16.88 -12.68 42.23
C MET A 243 17.76 -12.57 43.47
N LYS A 244 19.01 -12.13 43.31
CA LYS A 244 19.73 -11.53 44.44
C LYS A 244 18.88 -10.34 44.87
N ASN A 245 18.38 -10.37 46.10
CA ASN A 245 17.60 -9.31 46.72
C ASN A 245 18.27 -7.96 46.40
N LEU A 246 17.65 -7.20 45.50
CA LEU A 246 18.16 -5.89 45.13
C LEU A 246 17.44 -4.88 46.02
N ASP A 247 18.22 -4.18 46.82
CA ASP A 247 17.76 -3.04 47.58
C ASP A 247 16.96 -2.08 46.68
N SER A 248 15.88 -1.57 47.26
CA SER A 248 14.92 -0.66 46.64
C SER A 248 15.63 0.53 45.97
N THR A 249 15.85 0.41 44.65
CA THR A 249 16.43 1.49 43.85
C THR A 249 15.33 2.53 43.55
N GLY A 250 15.67 3.82 43.55
CA GLY A 250 14.71 4.92 43.36
C GLY A 250 13.82 4.82 42.10
N SER A 251 14.26 4.11 41.06
CA SER A 251 13.43 3.81 39.88
C SER A 251 12.21 2.92 40.19
N ASN A 252 12.29 2.03 41.17
CA ASN A 252 11.17 1.18 41.59
C ASN A 252 10.16 2.01 42.37
N LEU A 253 10.62 2.87 43.29
CA LEU A 253 9.78 3.80 44.04
C LEU A 253 9.05 4.80 43.13
N PHE A 254 9.73 5.30 42.08
CA PHE A 254 9.10 6.18 41.09
C PHE A 254 7.98 5.47 40.31
N ARG A 255 8.24 4.25 39.83
CA ARG A 255 7.23 3.42 39.15
C ARG A 255 6.05 3.09 40.06
N GLU A 256 6.33 2.75 41.32
CA GLU A 256 5.29 2.46 42.31
C GLU A 256 4.45 3.70 42.63
N GLY A 257 5.07 4.89 42.68
CA GLY A 257 4.38 6.16 42.84
C GLY A 257 3.41 6.46 41.69
N ILE A 258 3.83 6.22 40.44
CA ILE A 258 2.95 6.37 39.26
C ILE A 258 1.78 5.38 39.34
N ASN A 259 2.05 4.10 39.66
CA ASN A 259 1.00 3.09 39.76
C ASN A 259 -0.02 3.42 40.86
N LYS A 260 0.43 3.81 42.05
CA LYS A 260 -0.45 4.25 43.16
C LYS A 260 -1.27 5.50 42.83
N ARG A 261 -0.75 6.39 41.99
CA ARG A 261 -1.52 7.56 41.51
C ARG A 261 -2.61 7.13 40.52
N ASN A 262 -2.28 6.25 39.58
CA ASN A 262 -3.22 5.75 38.59
C ASN A 262 -4.35 4.94 39.22
N GLU A 263 -4.03 4.13 40.23
CA GLU A 263 -5.01 3.33 40.97
C GLU A 263 -6.00 4.20 41.74
N ARG A 264 -5.51 5.25 42.42
CA ARG A 264 -6.37 6.26 43.07
C ARG A 264 -7.27 6.98 42.08
N MET A 265 -6.74 7.33 40.90
CA MET A 265 -7.52 7.99 39.85
C MET A 265 -8.60 7.08 39.28
N LEU A 266 -8.30 5.80 39.08
CA LEU A 266 -9.25 4.79 38.62
C LEU A 266 -10.37 4.57 39.64
N GLN A 267 -10.03 4.47 40.93
CA GLN A 267 -11.01 4.37 42.01
C GLN A 267 -11.91 5.60 42.05
N HIS A 268 -11.33 6.80 41.93
CA HIS A 268 -12.11 8.04 41.92
C HIS A 268 -13.08 8.11 40.73
N LEU A 269 -12.65 7.72 39.53
CA LEU A 269 -13.52 7.64 38.36
C LEU A 269 -14.65 6.64 38.55
N ARG A 270 -14.37 5.46 39.12
CA ARG A 270 -15.40 4.44 39.44
C ARG A 270 -16.39 4.94 40.48
N SER A 271 -15.94 5.60 41.55
CA SER A 271 -16.82 6.21 42.55
C SER A 271 -17.68 7.34 41.95
N THR A 272 -17.11 8.15 41.06
CA THR A 272 -17.83 9.26 40.41
C THR A 272 -18.90 8.73 39.44
N GLN A 273 -18.60 7.65 38.71
CA GLN A 273 -19.57 6.95 37.87
C GLN A 273 -20.72 6.38 38.71
N MET A 274 -20.40 5.74 39.85
CA MET A 274 -21.39 5.15 40.75
C MET A 274 -22.30 6.19 41.41
N ILE A 275 -21.79 7.39 41.73
CA ILE A 275 -22.60 8.52 42.23
C ILE A 275 -23.55 9.05 41.15
N ARG A 276 -23.09 9.10 39.89
CA ARG A 276 -23.90 9.57 38.75
C ARG A 276 -25.05 8.61 38.42
N ASP A 277 -24.91 7.33 38.74
CA ASP A 277 -25.94 6.30 38.59
C ASP A 277 -26.94 6.25 39.77
N LEU A 278 -26.69 6.99 40.86
CA LEU A 278 -27.51 7.07 42.08
C LEU A 278 -28.38 8.34 42.20
N GLU A 279 -28.28 9.30 41.27
CA GLU A 279 -29.25 10.40 41.13
C GLU A 279 -30.22 10.11 39.97
N PRO A 280 -31.43 9.56 40.24
CA PRO A 280 -32.50 9.63 39.28
C PRO A 280 -32.96 11.10 39.16
N HIS A 281 -33.05 11.56 37.91
CA HIS A 281 -33.59 12.84 37.50
C HIS A 281 -34.77 13.33 38.34
N SER A 282 -34.54 14.30 39.23
CA SER A 282 -35.59 15.20 39.69
C SER A 282 -35.84 16.24 38.60
N ARG A 283 -36.66 15.88 37.61
CA ARG A 283 -37.23 16.83 36.63
C ARG A 283 -38.51 17.44 37.20
N CYS A 284 -38.57 18.76 37.14
CA CYS A 284 -39.72 19.66 37.00
C CYS A 284 -41.13 19.11 37.30
N ILE A 285 -41.82 19.83 38.21
CA ILE A 285 -43.20 20.28 37.98
C ILE A 285 -43.15 21.80 37.91
#